data_AF-A0A4S2H1C0-F1
#
_entry.id   AF-A0A4S2H1C0-F1
#
_cell.length_a   1.000
_cell.length_b   1.000
_cell.length_c   1.000
_cell.angle_alpha   90.00
_cell.angle_beta   90.00
_cell.angle_gamma   90.00
#
_symmetry.space_group_name_H-M   'P 1'
#
loop_
_entity.id
_entity.type
_entity.pdbx_description
1 polymer ?
#
loop_
_entity_poly.entity_id
_entity_poly.type
_entity_poly.pdbx_seq_one_letter_code
_entity_poly.pdbx_strand_id
1 'polypeptide(L)'
;MAGRDTHFEVFFKKHKKAGWALSDARERREDALAIAEQLRALHPSASVRVTREDFDEATRTFRSVTIFHSGPEKFEEVREKTGQATLPCLTPADLAGPAARETTRRVLGPWLERHQICPMELLYRPDMIEKLDSSDTDLQHAIQKIAVARAQNTDASVHAYVRLLTELVQKGIDQARREASRKAKTPKAASFAALAEKIVAEGSAEKRLRTAIAEELAECSGMPAKAERLLDMLDDMPADPEAAKFAEAQADAFLAELLSFERAMRAVLGEPKDPGEEVVRLTTIYEGRPTAEDLAAAPDSARRLAAKFKAKGLPATHGEIAARILTALRSPKRFKPKSVMEEIALARALAMRLIAASGPNLHPDALVEAFTHRSARLLAPEAIEEALKGAETPADELARLLSMEDNLVGEMNKKKLASYVRAKLAGNACEVWFCRGPGQPLERLARLSRLQTRALAGTFPQADKGEMAEAFDALGLKVLEASGIIEKIAASPQPALSRAGALLKLAAQGMLPQGRCMSDAQARAMRLLSSEMGRREAAMPESAQKLQEIQALMADLAPEHRLEPEAESEADADGEGVA
;
A
#
# COMPACT_ATOMS: atom_id res chain seq x y z
N MET A 1 -44.17 -54.15 -9.99
CA MET A 1 -42.89 -53.50 -10.34
C MET A 1 -43.11 -52.00 -10.20
N ALA A 2 -42.70 -51.42 -9.06
CA ALA A 2 -42.77 -49.98 -8.85
C ALA A 2 -41.63 -49.34 -9.66
N GLY A 3 -41.96 -48.48 -10.61
CA GLY A 3 -40.97 -47.73 -11.38
C GLY A 3 -40.22 -46.80 -10.44
N ARG A 4 -38.89 -46.82 -10.48
CA ARG A 4 -38.07 -45.82 -9.78
C ARG A 4 -38.42 -44.45 -10.34
N ASP A 5 -38.90 -43.56 -9.49
CA ASP A 5 -39.20 -42.16 -9.83
C ASP A 5 -37.85 -41.42 -9.92
N THR A 6 -37.23 -41.52 -11.09
CA THR A 6 -35.92 -40.91 -11.39
C THR A 6 -36.12 -39.83 -12.44
N HIS A 7 -35.67 -38.60 -12.13
CA HIS A 7 -35.62 -37.49 -13.09
C HIS A 7 -34.26 -36.79 -13.03
N PHE A 8 -34.01 -35.90 -13.99
CA PHE A 8 -32.77 -35.17 -14.15
C PHE A 8 -33.03 -33.68 -14.14
N GLU A 9 -32.31 -32.94 -13.30
CA GLU A 9 -32.46 -31.51 -13.13
C GLU A 9 -31.25 -30.76 -13.69
N VAL A 10 -31.51 -29.77 -14.54
CA VAL A 10 -30.49 -28.91 -15.15
C VAL A 10 -30.45 -27.60 -14.40
N PHE A 11 -29.33 -27.29 -13.76
CA PHE A 11 -29.11 -26.01 -13.08
C PHE A 11 -28.17 -25.12 -13.88
N PHE A 12 -28.45 -23.82 -13.85
CA PHE A 12 -27.71 -22.79 -14.56
C PHE A 12 -27.27 -21.68 -13.61
N LYS A 13 -26.01 -21.24 -13.75
CA LYS A 13 -25.42 -20.11 -13.04
C LYS A 13 -24.86 -19.12 -14.06
N LYS A 14 -25.59 -18.02 -14.26
CA LYS A 14 -25.31 -17.02 -15.33
C LYS A 14 -23.93 -16.37 -15.26
N HIS A 15 -23.45 -16.08 -14.06
CA HIS A 15 -22.14 -15.47 -13.78
C HIS A 15 -21.71 -15.73 -12.34
N LYS A 16 -20.45 -15.45 -11.98
CA LYS A 16 -19.87 -15.71 -10.65
C LYS A 16 -20.73 -15.25 -9.46
N LYS A 17 -21.37 -14.08 -9.56
CA LYS A 17 -22.23 -13.50 -8.50
C LYS A 17 -23.68 -14.05 -8.45
N ALA A 18 -24.10 -14.89 -9.40
CA ALA A 18 -25.46 -15.43 -9.44
C ALA A 18 -25.54 -16.73 -8.63
N GLY A 19 -26.72 -17.04 -8.08
CA GLY A 19 -26.99 -18.35 -7.52
C GLY A 19 -27.12 -19.42 -8.62
N TRP A 20 -27.02 -20.69 -8.23
CA TRP A 20 -27.45 -21.81 -9.06
C TRP A 20 -28.97 -21.84 -9.09
N ALA A 21 -29.57 -21.73 -10.28
CA ALA A 21 -31.02 -21.79 -10.46
C ALA A 21 -31.38 -23.05 -11.25
N LEU A 22 -32.46 -23.73 -10.86
CA LEU A 22 -33.04 -24.79 -11.67
C LEU A 22 -33.54 -24.16 -12.97
N SER A 23 -32.97 -24.57 -14.09
CA SER A 23 -33.36 -24.13 -15.42
C SER A 23 -34.42 -25.05 -16.00
N ASP A 24 -34.28 -26.37 -15.79
CA ASP A 24 -35.19 -27.35 -16.35
C ASP A 24 -35.13 -28.71 -15.64
N ALA A 25 -36.17 -29.53 -15.81
CA ALA A 25 -36.22 -30.91 -15.33
C ALA A 25 -36.71 -31.84 -16.45
N ARG A 26 -36.08 -33.01 -16.59
CA ARG A 26 -36.37 -33.99 -17.64
C ARG A 26 -36.35 -35.42 -17.10
N GLU A 27 -37.21 -36.27 -17.64
CA GLU A 27 -37.22 -37.70 -17.28
C GLU A 27 -36.05 -38.47 -17.91
N ARG A 28 -35.52 -38.00 -19.03
CA ARG A 28 -34.41 -38.64 -19.76
C ARG A 28 -33.11 -37.88 -19.58
N ARG A 29 -32.04 -38.65 -19.33
CA ARG A 29 -30.67 -38.15 -19.15
C ARG A 29 -30.17 -37.36 -20.35
N GLU A 30 -30.39 -37.88 -21.56
CA GLU A 30 -29.88 -37.30 -22.81
C GLU A 30 -30.47 -35.92 -23.06
N ASP A 31 -31.77 -35.75 -22.82
CA ASP A 31 -32.47 -34.47 -22.98
C ASP A 31 -31.93 -33.40 -22.01
N ALA A 32 -31.66 -33.78 -20.76
CA ALA A 32 -31.09 -32.88 -19.75
C ALA A 32 -29.65 -32.45 -20.11
N LEU A 33 -28.83 -33.37 -20.64
CA LEU A 33 -27.47 -33.07 -21.10
C LEU A 33 -27.48 -32.13 -22.31
N ALA A 34 -28.37 -32.37 -23.30
CA ALA A 34 -28.50 -31.53 -24.47
C ALA A 34 -28.89 -30.08 -24.10
N ILE A 35 -29.80 -29.91 -23.14
CA ILE A 35 -30.18 -28.58 -22.63
C ILE A 35 -29.00 -27.91 -21.92
N ALA A 36 -28.26 -28.64 -21.09
CA ALA A 36 -27.08 -28.11 -20.40
C ALA A 36 -26.00 -27.64 -21.40
N GLU A 37 -25.74 -28.41 -22.45
CA GLU A 37 -24.81 -28.04 -23.52
C GLU A 37 -25.29 -26.82 -24.31
N GLN A 38 -26.58 -26.76 -24.65
CA GLN A 38 -27.18 -25.61 -25.33
C GLN A 38 -27.06 -24.32 -24.50
N LEU A 39 -27.34 -24.39 -23.19
CA LEU A 39 -27.19 -23.26 -22.27
C LEU A 39 -25.73 -22.80 -22.16
N ARG A 40 -24.77 -23.74 -22.20
CA ARG A 40 -23.33 -23.43 -22.20
C ARG A 40 -22.90 -22.75 -23.50
N ALA A 41 -23.43 -23.19 -24.64
CA ALA A 41 -23.14 -22.60 -25.95
C ALA A 41 -23.70 -21.16 -26.07
N LEU A 42 -24.92 -20.93 -25.58
CA LEU A 42 -25.55 -19.61 -25.57
C LEU A 42 -24.89 -18.64 -24.57
N HIS A 43 -24.30 -19.16 -23.49
CA HIS A 43 -23.65 -18.36 -22.45
C HIS A 43 -22.23 -18.86 -22.10
N PRO A 44 -21.20 -18.49 -22.89
CA PRO A 44 -19.82 -18.95 -22.72
C PRO A 44 -19.14 -18.58 -21.40
N SER A 45 -19.70 -17.65 -20.62
CA SER A 45 -19.22 -17.28 -19.28
C SER A 45 -19.99 -17.93 -18.12
N ALA A 46 -21.07 -18.66 -18.40
CA ALA A 46 -21.95 -19.28 -17.39
C ALA A 46 -21.51 -20.71 -17.02
N SER A 47 -22.00 -21.22 -15.90
CA SER A 47 -21.84 -22.62 -15.51
C SER A 47 -23.16 -23.37 -15.54
N VAL A 48 -23.11 -24.65 -15.90
CA VAL A 48 -24.22 -25.60 -15.88
C VAL A 48 -23.85 -26.85 -15.08
N ARG A 49 -24.85 -27.48 -14.46
CA ARG A 49 -24.74 -28.82 -13.88
C ARG A 49 -26.03 -29.59 -14.13
N VAL A 50 -25.92 -30.90 -14.24
CA VAL A 50 -27.08 -31.80 -14.27
C VAL A 50 -26.99 -32.74 -13.08
N THR A 51 -28.06 -32.81 -12.30
CA THR A 51 -28.22 -33.79 -11.23
C THR A 51 -29.20 -34.87 -11.66
N ARG A 52 -29.01 -36.08 -11.16
CA ARG A 52 -29.97 -37.17 -11.18
C ARG A 52 -30.61 -37.23 -9.81
N GLU A 53 -31.93 -37.08 -9.77
CA GLU A 53 -32.73 -37.18 -8.56
C GLU A 53 -33.37 -38.57 -8.54
N ASP A 54 -33.01 -39.38 -7.55
CA ASP A 54 -33.60 -40.71 -7.34
C ASP A 54 -34.48 -40.67 -6.07
N PHE A 55 -35.79 -40.93 -6.21
CA PHE A 55 -36.68 -40.98 -5.05
C PHE A 55 -36.40 -42.20 -4.15
N ASP A 56 -36.17 -41.95 -2.86
CA ASP A 56 -36.00 -42.99 -1.83
C ASP A 56 -37.30 -43.15 -1.03
N GLU A 57 -38.04 -44.23 -1.29
CA GLU A 57 -39.33 -44.52 -0.63
C GLU A 57 -39.22 -44.67 0.90
N ALA A 58 -38.08 -45.13 1.42
CA ALA A 58 -37.91 -45.38 2.85
C ALA A 58 -37.74 -44.08 3.65
N THR A 59 -37.05 -43.10 3.07
CA THR A 59 -36.83 -41.78 3.70
C THR A 59 -37.82 -40.72 3.21
N ARG A 60 -38.59 -41.01 2.14
CA ARG A 60 -39.44 -40.07 1.41
C ARG A 60 -38.68 -38.81 0.96
N THR A 61 -37.41 -38.97 0.61
CA THR A 61 -36.54 -37.88 0.13
C THR A 61 -35.90 -38.24 -1.21
N PHE A 62 -35.56 -37.23 -2.02
CA PHE A 62 -34.79 -37.43 -3.24
C PHE A 62 -33.30 -37.44 -2.94
N ARG A 63 -32.58 -38.43 -3.49
CA ARG A 63 -31.12 -38.46 -3.48
C ARG A 63 -30.61 -37.82 -4.77
N SER A 64 -30.06 -36.61 -4.65
CA SER A 64 -29.41 -35.88 -5.73
C SER A 64 -27.99 -36.37 -5.96
N VAL A 65 -27.65 -36.76 -7.18
CA VAL A 65 -26.26 -37.04 -7.61
C VAL A 65 -25.92 -36.18 -8.82
N THR A 66 -24.88 -35.35 -8.72
CA THR A 66 -24.41 -34.58 -9.89
C THR A 66 -23.75 -35.52 -10.90
N ILE A 67 -24.30 -35.58 -12.11
CA ILE A 67 -23.83 -36.47 -13.19
C ILE A 67 -23.10 -35.73 -14.31
N PHE A 68 -23.25 -34.40 -14.39
CA PHE A 68 -22.57 -33.57 -15.38
C PHE A 68 -22.32 -32.16 -14.84
N HIS A 69 -21.21 -31.58 -15.26
CA HIS A 69 -20.80 -30.24 -14.91
C HIS A 69 -19.99 -29.59 -16.04
N SER A 70 -20.26 -28.33 -16.37
CA SER A 70 -19.49 -27.56 -17.34
C SER A 70 -19.51 -26.07 -17.04
N GLY A 71 -18.35 -25.41 -17.09
CA GLY A 71 -18.20 -23.97 -16.85
C GLY A 71 -17.11 -23.62 -15.83
N PRO A 72 -16.88 -22.31 -15.59
CA PRO A 72 -15.80 -21.84 -14.71
C PRO A 72 -16.07 -22.05 -13.20
N GLU A 73 -17.34 -22.10 -12.80
CA GLU A 73 -17.77 -22.26 -11.40
C GLU A 73 -18.29 -23.68 -11.16
N LYS A 74 -17.75 -24.39 -10.16
CA LYS A 74 -18.24 -25.73 -9.73
C LYS A 74 -19.29 -25.62 -8.64
N PHE A 75 -20.27 -26.53 -8.64
CA PHE A 75 -21.18 -26.69 -7.52
C PHE A 75 -20.51 -27.54 -6.45
N GLU A 76 -20.39 -26.99 -5.26
CA GLU A 76 -20.03 -27.72 -4.05
C GLU A 76 -21.27 -27.75 -3.18
N GLU A 77 -21.66 -28.93 -2.70
CA GLU A 77 -22.71 -29.02 -1.68
C GLU A 77 -22.29 -28.17 -0.49
N VAL A 78 -23.23 -27.36 0.00
CA VAL A 78 -23.00 -26.61 1.23
C VAL A 78 -22.91 -27.65 2.33
N ARG A 79 -21.69 -27.97 2.76
CA ARG A 79 -21.46 -28.82 3.93
C ARG A 79 -22.22 -28.21 5.09
N GLU A 80 -23.08 -29.01 5.70
CA GLU A 80 -23.82 -28.58 6.87
C GLU A 80 -22.82 -28.28 7.98
N LYS A 81 -22.80 -27.02 8.41
CA LYS A 81 -21.92 -26.54 9.47
C LYS A 81 -22.45 -26.99 10.82
N THR A 82 -21.91 -28.08 11.33
CA THR A 82 -22.33 -28.72 12.60
C THR A 82 -21.37 -28.45 13.76
N GLY A 83 -20.29 -27.71 13.52
CA GLY A 83 -19.31 -27.34 14.54
C GLY A 83 -19.86 -26.41 15.63
N GLN A 84 -19.21 -26.43 16.79
CA GLN A 84 -19.57 -25.59 17.93
C GLN A 84 -19.04 -24.16 17.76
N ALA A 85 -19.91 -23.16 17.93
CA ALA A 85 -19.52 -21.76 17.92
C ALA A 85 -18.84 -21.35 19.22
N THR A 86 -17.74 -20.60 19.14
CA THR A 86 -17.02 -20.05 20.29
C THR A 86 -16.67 -18.58 20.07
N LEU A 87 -16.80 -17.77 21.13
CA LEU A 87 -16.48 -16.33 21.09
C LEU A 87 -15.24 -16.06 21.95
N PRO A 88 -14.34 -15.15 21.53
CA PRO A 88 -13.24 -14.69 22.38
C PRO A 88 -13.70 -13.96 23.64
N CYS A 89 -14.83 -13.25 23.56
CA CYS A 89 -15.48 -12.59 24.70
C CYS A 89 -16.46 -13.57 25.36
N LEU A 90 -16.35 -13.75 26.68
CA LEU A 90 -17.18 -14.70 27.45
C LEU A 90 -18.13 -13.97 28.41
N THR A 91 -17.73 -12.80 28.87
CA THR A 91 -18.46 -11.98 29.85
C THR A 91 -18.70 -10.57 29.30
N PRO A 92 -19.70 -9.84 29.81
CA PRO A 92 -19.90 -8.45 29.41
C PRO A 92 -18.70 -7.54 29.68
N ALA A 93 -17.88 -7.84 30.69
CA ALA A 93 -16.66 -7.08 30.97
C ALA A 93 -15.65 -7.15 29.82
N ASP A 94 -15.63 -8.26 29.08
CA ASP A 94 -14.74 -8.45 27.93
C ASP A 94 -15.08 -7.49 26.76
N LEU A 95 -16.31 -6.97 26.71
CA LEU A 95 -16.71 -5.96 25.72
C LEU A 95 -15.98 -4.63 25.91
N ALA A 96 -15.48 -4.37 27.11
CA ALA A 96 -14.65 -3.21 27.40
C ALA A 96 -13.18 -3.39 26.97
N GLY A 97 -12.77 -4.57 26.50
CA GLY A 97 -11.42 -4.81 26.00
C GLY A 97 -11.13 -4.08 24.67
N PRO A 98 -9.88 -3.64 24.40
CA PRO A 98 -9.55 -2.86 23.19
C PRO A 98 -9.99 -3.52 21.87
N ALA A 99 -9.78 -4.83 21.72
CA ALA A 99 -10.17 -5.57 20.51
C ALA A 99 -11.70 -5.63 20.31
N ALA A 100 -12.45 -5.73 21.41
CA ALA A 100 -13.91 -5.71 21.36
C ALA A 100 -14.41 -4.31 20.98
N ARG A 101 -13.84 -3.24 21.55
CA ARG A 101 -14.19 -1.85 21.22
C ARG A 101 -13.87 -1.49 19.76
N GLU A 102 -12.75 -1.97 19.23
CA GLU A 102 -12.43 -1.84 17.81
C GLU A 102 -13.44 -2.59 16.92
N THR A 103 -13.87 -3.78 17.34
CA THR A 103 -14.94 -4.51 16.63
C THR A 103 -16.25 -3.72 16.66
N THR A 104 -16.66 -3.23 17.84
CA THR A 104 -17.84 -2.38 18.04
C THR A 104 -17.79 -1.16 17.14
N ARG A 105 -16.65 -0.46 17.08
CA ARG A 105 -16.44 0.68 16.19
C ARG A 105 -16.72 0.33 14.73
N ARG A 106 -16.19 -0.78 14.24
CA ARG A 106 -16.33 -1.20 12.84
C ARG A 106 -17.77 -1.59 12.48
N VAL A 107 -18.47 -2.30 13.38
CA VAL A 107 -19.81 -2.82 13.06
C VAL A 107 -20.92 -1.82 13.31
N LEU A 108 -20.77 -0.95 14.32
CA LEU A 108 -21.70 0.12 14.69
C LEU A 108 -21.29 1.50 14.17
N GLY A 109 -20.23 1.62 13.37
CA GLY A 109 -19.69 2.90 12.87
C GLY A 109 -20.76 3.90 12.39
N PRO A 110 -21.69 3.51 11.50
CA PRO A 110 -22.75 4.41 11.05
C PRO A 110 -23.67 4.90 12.18
N TRP A 111 -23.99 4.05 13.15
CA TRP A 111 -24.81 4.42 14.30
C TRP A 111 -24.05 5.35 15.25
N LEU A 112 -22.78 5.02 15.54
CA LEU A 112 -21.88 5.84 16.36
C LEU A 112 -21.68 7.23 15.76
N GLU A 113 -21.53 7.35 14.44
CA GLU A 113 -21.40 8.64 13.75
C GLU A 113 -22.71 9.46 13.76
N ARG A 114 -23.87 8.80 13.64
CA ARG A 114 -25.18 9.47 13.75
C ARG A 114 -25.39 10.05 15.14
N HIS A 115 -24.97 9.35 16.18
CA HIS A 115 -25.07 9.81 17.57
C HIS A 115 -23.84 10.58 18.05
N GLN A 116 -22.80 10.69 17.22
CA GLN A 116 -21.57 11.41 17.49
C GLN A 116 -20.87 10.96 18.78
N ILE A 117 -20.82 9.64 19.03
CA ILE A 117 -20.14 9.04 20.18
C ILE A 117 -19.06 8.03 19.76
N CYS A 118 -18.10 7.73 20.63
CA CYS A 118 -17.15 6.63 20.45
C CYS A 118 -17.60 5.35 21.19
N PRO A 119 -17.00 4.17 20.92
CA PRO A 119 -17.33 2.93 21.64
C PRO A 119 -17.16 3.03 23.16
N MET A 120 -16.13 3.71 23.65
CA MET A 120 -15.98 3.97 25.08
C MET A 120 -17.17 4.74 25.66
N GLU A 121 -17.64 5.81 25.01
CA GLU A 121 -18.86 6.50 25.45
C GLU A 121 -20.06 5.56 25.48
N LEU A 122 -20.26 4.73 24.44
CA LEU A 122 -21.35 3.75 24.42
C LEU A 122 -21.31 2.81 25.63
N LEU A 123 -20.13 2.31 26.02
CA LEU A 123 -20.01 1.34 27.12
C LEU A 123 -20.21 1.96 28.51
N TYR A 124 -19.95 3.25 28.67
CA TYR A 124 -20.03 3.95 29.95
C TYR A 124 -21.22 4.92 30.04
N ARG A 125 -22.09 4.97 29.02
CA ARG A 125 -23.33 5.76 29.00
C ARG A 125 -24.58 4.88 28.92
N PRO A 126 -25.29 4.67 30.04
CA PRO A 126 -26.52 3.89 30.05
C PRO A 126 -27.59 4.43 29.08
N ASP A 127 -27.71 5.75 28.91
CA ASP A 127 -28.67 6.37 27.99
C ASP A 127 -28.40 5.99 26.52
N MET A 128 -27.13 5.84 26.13
CA MET A 128 -26.76 5.41 24.79
C MET A 128 -26.95 3.90 24.57
N ILE A 129 -26.77 3.10 25.63
CA ILE A 129 -27.07 1.66 25.60
C ILE A 129 -28.57 1.45 25.40
N GLU A 130 -29.43 2.14 26.16
CA GLU A 130 -30.89 2.08 25.97
C GLU A 130 -31.28 2.51 24.55
N LYS A 131 -30.65 3.57 24.04
CA LYS A 131 -30.90 4.04 22.68
C LYS A 131 -30.54 3.00 21.62
N LEU A 132 -29.41 2.30 21.79
CA LEU A 132 -29.00 1.23 20.90
C LEU A 132 -29.92 0.01 21.01
N ASP A 133 -30.34 -0.36 22.22
CA ASP A 133 -31.28 -1.48 22.43
C ASP A 133 -32.66 -1.19 21.82
N SER A 134 -33.11 0.06 21.90
CA SER A 134 -34.34 0.53 21.26
C SER A 134 -34.25 0.66 19.74
N SER A 135 -33.08 0.43 19.13
CA SER A 135 -32.92 0.50 17.68
C SER A 135 -33.47 -0.76 17.02
N ASP A 136 -34.39 -0.60 16.08
CA ASP A 136 -35.07 -1.74 15.44
C ASP A 136 -34.11 -2.70 14.71
N THR A 137 -33.04 -2.17 14.12
CA THR A 137 -32.19 -2.96 13.22
C THR A 137 -30.68 -2.78 13.42
N ASP A 138 -30.20 -1.66 13.99
CA ASP A 138 -28.76 -1.39 14.04
C ASP A 138 -28.00 -2.43 14.87
N LEU A 139 -28.53 -2.78 16.05
CA LEU A 139 -27.92 -3.79 16.92
C LEU A 139 -27.95 -5.19 16.29
N GLN A 140 -29.09 -5.59 15.72
CA GLN A 140 -29.23 -6.89 15.06
C GLN A 140 -28.33 -7.01 13.83
N HIS A 141 -28.23 -5.95 13.02
CA HIS A 141 -27.31 -5.90 11.89
C HIS A 141 -25.84 -5.99 12.33
N ALA A 142 -25.47 -5.34 13.43
CA ALA A 142 -24.12 -5.45 13.99
C ALA A 142 -23.80 -6.88 14.42
N ILE A 143 -24.72 -7.53 15.14
CA ILE A 143 -24.60 -8.94 15.56
C ILE A 143 -24.44 -9.85 14.33
N GLN A 144 -25.30 -9.69 13.32
CA GLN A 144 -25.24 -10.48 12.10
C GLN A 144 -23.93 -10.30 11.33
N LYS A 145 -23.40 -9.08 11.22
CA LYS A 145 -22.10 -8.83 10.58
C LYS A 145 -20.97 -9.61 11.25
N ILE A 146 -20.93 -9.62 12.58
CA ILE A 146 -19.93 -10.38 13.33
C ILE A 146 -20.14 -11.89 13.11
N ALA A 147 -21.39 -12.36 13.22
CA ALA A 147 -21.72 -13.77 13.08
C ALA A 147 -21.33 -14.31 11.69
N VAL A 148 -21.62 -13.58 10.62
CA VAL A 148 -21.25 -13.96 9.24
C VAL A 148 -19.72 -14.03 9.09
N ALA A 149 -19.00 -13.00 9.56
CA ALA A 149 -17.54 -12.96 9.45
C ALA A 149 -16.86 -14.11 10.23
N ARG A 150 -17.39 -14.48 11.41
CA ARG A 150 -16.88 -15.61 12.21
C ARG A 150 -17.24 -16.96 11.58
N ALA A 151 -18.47 -17.12 11.13
CA ALA A 151 -18.92 -18.35 10.49
C ALA A 151 -18.13 -18.66 9.22
N GLN A 152 -17.68 -17.66 8.45
CA GLN A 152 -16.91 -17.89 7.21
C GLN A 152 -15.65 -18.73 7.42
N ASN A 153 -14.98 -18.58 8.57
CA ASN A 153 -13.70 -19.24 8.86
C ASN A 153 -13.83 -20.40 9.85
N THR A 154 -15.06 -20.85 10.17
CA THR A 154 -15.30 -21.93 11.13
C THR A 154 -16.36 -22.89 10.62
N ASP A 155 -16.43 -24.06 11.25
CA ASP A 155 -17.42 -25.09 10.96
C ASP A 155 -18.75 -24.88 11.71
N ALA A 156 -18.90 -23.75 12.41
CA ALA A 156 -20.13 -23.40 13.11
C ALA A 156 -21.05 -22.52 12.25
N SER A 157 -22.36 -22.70 12.41
CA SER A 157 -23.37 -21.97 11.64
C SER A 157 -23.47 -20.50 12.06
N VAL A 158 -23.91 -19.64 11.13
CA VAL A 158 -24.19 -18.21 11.42
C VAL A 158 -25.21 -18.08 12.55
N HIS A 159 -26.25 -18.92 12.54
CA HIS A 159 -27.29 -18.93 13.56
C HIS A 159 -26.72 -19.22 14.97
N ALA A 160 -25.76 -20.14 15.08
CA ALA A 160 -25.10 -20.43 16.35
C ALA A 160 -24.35 -19.21 16.91
N TYR A 161 -23.61 -18.48 16.06
CA TYR A 161 -22.95 -17.24 16.47
C TYR A 161 -23.92 -16.11 16.79
N VAL A 162 -24.99 -15.93 16.00
CA VAL A 162 -26.02 -14.92 16.29
C VAL A 162 -26.59 -15.14 17.69
N ARG A 163 -26.94 -16.38 18.03
CA ARG A 163 -27.47 -16.71 19.35
C ARG A 163 -26.48 -16.34 20.47
N LEU A 164 -25.21 -16.78 20.38
CA LEU A 164 -24.20 -16.48 21.40
C LEU A 164 -23.94 -14.98 21.56
N LEU A 165 -23.85 -14.25 20.45
CA LEU A 165 -23.64 -12.80 20.45
C LEU A 165 -24.82 -12.07 21.07
N THR A 166 -26.05 -12.45 20.71
CA THR A 166 -27.28 -11.87 21.31
C THR A 166 -27.32 -12.13 22.81
N GLU A 167 -27.01 -13.36 23.26
CA GLU A 167 -26.94 -13.68 24.70
C GLU A 167 -25.89 -12.82 25.43
N LEU A 168 -24.70 -12.63 24.85
CA LEU A 168 -23.63 -11.80 25.43
C LEU A 168 -24.04 -10.32 25.51
N VAL A 169 -24.58 -9.79 24.41
CA VAL A 169 -25.03 -8.39 24.31
C VAL A 169 -26.16 -8.13 25.32
N GLN A 170 -27.16 -9.01 25.41
CA GLN A 170 -28.26 -8.86 26.35
C GLN A 170 -27.77 -8.84 27.80
N LYS A 171 -26.82 -9.73 28.16
CA LYS A 171 -26.20 -9.72 29.49
C LYS A 171 -25.49 -8.39 29.76
N GLY A 172 -24.85 -7.79 28.77
CA GLY A 172 -24.22 -6.47 28.88
C GLY A 172 -25.22 -5.33 29.08
N ILE A 173 -26.31 -5.34 28.32
CA ILE A 173 -27.40 -4.36 28.46
C ILE A 173 -28.03 -4.46 29.86
N ASP A 174 -28.36 -5.67 30.30
CA ASP A 174 -28.95 -5.91 31.62
C ASP A 174 -28.00 -5.50 32.75
N GLN A 175 -26.71 -5.73 32.58
CA GLN A 175 -25.70 -5.27 33.54
C GLN A 175 -25.66 -3.74 33.60
N ALA A 176 -25.62 -3.05 32.47
CA ALA A 176 -25.60 -1.59 32.42
C ALA A 176 -26.86 -0.99 33.07
N ARG A 177 -28.04 -1.56 32.81
CA ARG A 177 -29.32 -1.18 33.45
C ARG A 177 -29.27 -1.32 34.97
N ARG A 178 -28.76 -2.44 35.47
CA ARG A 178 -28.62 -2.70 36.91
C ARG A 178 -27.66 -1.73 37.58
N GLU A 179 -26.62 -1.29 36.88
CA GLU A 179 -25.65 -0.34 37.41
C GLU A 179 -26.22 1.08 37.42
N ALA A 180 -26.91 1.49 36.35
CA ALA A 180 -27.60 2.77 36.29
C ALA A 180 -28.64 2.93 37.41
N SER A 181 -29.38 1.85 37.73
CA SER A 181 -30.40 1.88 38.79
C SER A 181 -29.83 2.04 40.21
N ARG A 182 -28.56 1.69 40.43
CA ARG A 182 -27.87 1.85 41.73
C ARG A 182 -27.57 3.31 42.09
N LYS A 183 -27.78 4.27 41.18
CA LYS A 183 -27.54 5.72 41.39
C LYS A 183 -26.16 6.03 42.00
N ALA A 184 -25.13 5.24 41.65
CA ALA A 184 -23.77 5.53 42.06
C ALA A 184 -23.32 6.80 41.36
N LYS A 185 -23.35 7.93 42.07
CA LYS A 185 -22.95 9.23 41.50
C LYS A 185 -21.45 9.26 41.32
N THR A 186 -21.03 9.62 40.12
CA THR A 186 -19.66 9.99 39.84
C THR A 186 -19.24 11.13 40.78
N PRO A 187 -18.05 11.07 41.40
CA PRO A 187 -17.60 12.13 42.29
C PRO A 187 -17.50 13.44 41.50
N LYS A 188 -18.04 14.53 42.06
CA LYS A 188 -17.81 15.87 41.52
C LYS A 188 -16.47 16.39 41.98
N ALA A 189 -15.76 17.04 41.07
CA ALA A 189 -14.52 17.77 41.35
C ALA A 189 -14.50 19.07 40.52
N ALA A 190 -13.63 20.00 40.90
CA ALA A 190 -13.52 21.30 40.22
C ALA A 190 -12.74 21.23 38.89
N SER A 191 -11.90 20.21 38.71
CA SER A 191 -11.07 19.99 37.53
C SER A 191 -10.88 18.49 37.27
N PHE A 192 -10.37 18.14 36.09
CA PHE A 192 -10.07 16.75 35.73
C PHE A 192 -8.93 16.20 36.60
N ALA A 193 -7.90 17.01 36.87
CA ALA A 193 -6.83 16.66 37.79
C ALA A 193 -7.36 16.27 39.18
N ALA A 194 -8.18 17.13 39.78
CA ALA A 194 -8.76 16.89 41.11
C ALA A 194 -9.69 15.66 41.13
N LEU A 195 -10.39 15.39 40.03
CA LEU A 195 -11.22 14.20 39.88
C LEU A 195 -10.38 12.92 39.88
N ALA A 196 -9.30 12.91 39.09
CA ALA A 196 -8.42 11.75 38.98
C ALA A 196 -7.74 11.44 40.32
N GLU A 197 -7.18 12.45 41.00
CA GLU A 197 -6.56 12.28 42.33
C GLU A 197 -7.53 11.68 43.34
N LYS A 198 -8.79 12.17 43.36
CA LYS A 198 -9.82 11.64 44.24
C LYS A 198 -10.14 10.17 43.94
N ILE A 199 -10.27 9.80 42.67
CA ILE A 199 -10.58 8.42 42.28
C ILE A 199 -9.41 7.48 42.62
N VAL A 200 -8.17 7.94 42.46
CA VAL A 200 -6.97 7.17 42.81
C VAL A 200 -6.89 6.96 44.31
N ALA A 201 -7.11 8.00 45.12
CA ALA A 201 -7.17 7.90 46.58
C ALA A 201 -8.25 6.92 47.08
N GLU A 202 -9.32 6.72 46.31
CA GLU A 202 -10.41 5.80 46.61
C GLU A 202 -10.23 4.39 45.97
N GLY A 203 -9.05 4.09 45.41
CA GLY A 203 -8.69 2.76 44.90
C GLY A 203 -8.66 2.61 43.38
N SER A 204 -8.44 3.70 42.63
CA SER A 204 -8.12 3.71 41.18
C SER A 204 -9.06 2.90 40.28
N ALA A 205 -10.36 2.94 40.56
CA ALA A 205 -11.33 2.18 39.76
C ALA A 205 -11.49 2.79 38.35
N GLU A 206 -10.85 2.18 37.33
CA GLU A 206 -10.89 2.61 35.92
C GLU A 206 -12.30 2.97 35.45
N LYS A 207 -13.26 2.10 35.76
CA LYS A 207 -14.67 2.26 35.42
C LYS A 207 -15.25 3.59 35.91
N ARG A 208 -14.87 4.06 37.09
CA ARG A 208 -15.36 5.33 37.66
C ARG A 208 -14.86 6.53 36.86
N LEU A 209 -13.56 6.55 36.55
CA LEU A 209 -12.99 7.64 35.76
C LEU A 209 -13.51 7.64 34.33
N ARG A 210 -13.64 6.47 33.69
CA ARG A 210 -14.25 6.36 32.35
C ARG A 210 -15.71 6.79 32.30
N THR A 211 -16.48 6.48 33.35
CA THR A 211 -17.87 6.97 33.48
C THR A 211 -17.90 8.49 33.58
N ALA A 212 -17.00 9.07 34.38
CA ALA A 212 -16.90 10.53 34.52
C ALA A 212 -16.54 11.23 33.20
N ILE A 213 -15.54 10.71 32.49
CA ILE A 213 -15.16 11.23 31.17
C ILE A 213 -16.36 11.14 30.23
N ALA A 214 -17.05 10.01 30.18
CA ALA A 214 -18.20 9.82 29.29
C ALA A 214 -19.39 10.74 29.62
N GLU A 215 -19.67 10.99 30.91
CA GLU A 215 -20.67 11.96 31.36
C GLU A 215 -20.32 13.39 30.93
N GLU A 216 -19.05 13.77 31.07
CA GLU A 216 -18.57 15.10 30.69
C GLU A 216 -18.58 15.31 29.17
N LEU A 217 -18.19 14.29 28.39
CA LEU A 217 -18.32 14.31 26.94
C LEU A 217 -19.78 14.37 26.48
N ALA A 218 -20.74 13.89 27.28
CA ALA A 218 -22.15 13.97 26.95
C ALA A 218 -22.68 15.41 26.88
N GLU A 219 -22.03 16.35 27.58
CA GLU A 219 -22.38 17.77 27.57
C GLU A 219 -21.82 18.51 26.35
N CYS A 220 -20.88 17.89 25.61
CA CYS A 220 -20.24 18.50 24.44
C CYS A 220 -21.12 18.43 23.18
N SER A 221 -21.11 19.50 22.38
CA SER A 221 -21.84 19.59 21.11
C SER A 221 -21.12 18.85 19.97
N GLY A 222 -21.02 17.53 20.08
CA GLY A 222 -20.52 16.66 19.01
C GLY A 222 -19.03 16.32 19.06
N MET A 223 -18.60 15.48 18.12
CA MET A 223 -17.23 14.93 18.09
C MET A 223 -16.10 15.98 18.09
N PRO A 224 -16.20 17.11 17.37
CA PRO A 224 -15.19 18.17 17.46
C PRO A 224 -15.01 18.75 18.87
N ALA A 225 -16.12 19.13 19.52
CA ALA A 225 -16.08 19.69 20.88
C ALA A 225 -15.57 18.65 21.89
N LYS A 226 -15.90 17.38 21.70
CA LYS A 226 -15.37 16.27 22.52
C LYS A 226 -13.85 16.10 22.39
N ALA A 227 -13.31 16.27 21.17
CA ALA A 227 -11.87 16.15 20.95
C ALA A 227 -11.11 17.28 21.66
N GLU A 228 -11.60 18.52 21.55
CA GLU A 228 -11.05 19.64 22.33
C GLU A 228 -11.16 19.40 23.83
N ARG A 229 -12.33 18.91 24.30
CA ARG A 229 -12.52 18.66 25.72
C ARG A 229 -11.56 17.60 26.27
N LEU A 230 -11.31 16.54 25.51
CA LEU A 230 -10.31 15.53 25.88
C LEU A 230 -8.89 16.10 25.89
N LEU A 231 -8.54 16.98 24.96
CA LEU A 231 -7.26 17.67 25.00
C LEU A 231 -7.16 18.60 26.22
N ASP A 232 -8.24 19.29 26.60
CA ASP A 232 -8.28 20.12 27.81
C ASP A 232 -8.08 19.28 29.06
N MET A 233 -8.73 18.11 29.15
CA MET A 233 -8.46 17.14 30.21
C MET A 233 -7.00 16.75 30.24
N LEU A 234 -6.38 16.46 29.09
CA LEU A 234 -4.97 16.07 28.97
C LEU A 234 -3.98 17.21 29.28
N ASP A 235 -4.42 18.47 29.26
CA ASP A 235 -3.64 19.62 29.72
C ASP A 235 -3.82 19.89 31.22
N ASP A 236 -4.93 19.44 31.82
CA ASP A 236 -5.21 19.49 33.25
C ASP A 236 -4.84 18.16 33.94
N MET A 237 -3.55 17.82 33.95
CA MET A 237 -3.05 16.61 34.61
C MET A 237 -2.81 16.81 36.12
N PRO A 238 -3.08 15.78 36.95
CA PRO A 238 -2.66 15.73 38.35
C PRO A 238 -1.19 16.05 38.59
N ALA A 239 -0.88 16.61 39.76
CA ALA A 239 0.50 16.82 40.18
C ALA A 239 1.16 15.51 40.63
N ASP A 240 0.36 14.59 41.19
CA ASP A 240 0.82 13.26 41.56
C ASP A 240 1.12 12.39 40.32
N PRO A 241 2.33 11.81 40.18
CA PRO A 241 2.71 11.05 39.00
C PRO A 241 1.89 9.79 38.74
N GLU A 242 1.41 9.11 39.79
CA GLU A 242 0.59 7.89 39.65
C GLU A 242 -0.80 8.27 39.12
N ALA A 243 -1.41 9.28 39.73
CA ALA A 243 -2.69 9.81 39.28
C ALA A 243 -2.60 10.41 37.87
N ALA A 244 -1.51 11.10 37.53
CA ALA A 244 -1.29 11.63 36.18
C ALA A 244 -1.22 10.52 35.14
N LYS A 245 -0.44 9.47 35.38
CA LYS A 245 -0.33 8.32 34.47
C LYS A 245 -1.67 7.59 34.30
N PHE A 246 -2.41 7.41 35.40
CA PHE A 246 -3.73 6.80 35.38
C PHE A 246 -4.73 7.64 34.56
N ALA A 247 -4.76 8.96 34.80
CA ALA A 247 -5.63 9.90 34.12
C ALA A 247 -5.33 10.00 32.62
N GLU A 248 -4.05 10.16 32.27
CA GLU A 248 -3.57 10.20 30.88
C GLU A 248 -3.99 8.92 30.15
N ALA A 249 -3.77 7.74 30.73
CA ALA A 249 -4.12 6.48 30.08
C ALA A 249 -5.63 6.36 29.77
N GLN A 250 -6.50 6.88 30.64
CA GLN A 250 -7.95 6.85 30.37
C GLN A 250 -8.35 7.88 29.31
N ALA A 251 -7.88 9.13 29.43
CA ALA A 251 -8.20 10.18 28.47
C ALA A 251 -7.63 9.89 27.07
N ASP A 252 -6.41 9.35 26.99
CA ASP A 252 -5.76 8.90 25.75
C ASP A 252 -6.59 7.82 25.05
N ALA A 253 -7.10 6.83 25.78
CA ALA A 253 -7.94 5.78 25.20
C ALA A 253 -9.24 6.34 24.57
N PHE A 254 -9.87 7.31 25.23
CA PHE A 254 -11.04 8.00 24.66
C PHE A 254 -10.65 8.82 23.43
N LEU A 255 -9.54 9.55 23.49
CA LEU A 255 -9.10 10.42 22.40
C LEU A 255 -8.73 9.59 21.16
N ALA A 256 -7.98 8.50 21.33
CA ALA A 256 -7.65 7.58 20.26
C ALA A 256 -8.91 7.06 19.54
N GLU A 257 -9.89 6.57 20.28
CA GLU A 257 -11.14 6.08 19.70
C GLU A 257 -11.96 7.18 19.05
N LEU A 258 -12.02 8.37 19.63
CA LEU A 258 -12.73 9.49 19.03
C LEU A 258 -12.07 9.92 17.72
N LEU A 259 -10.74 10.00 17.70
CA LEU A 259 -9.95 10.37 16.53
C LEU A 259 -9.96 9.33 15.42
N SER A 260 -10.39 8.09 15.70
CA SER A 260 -10.67 7.11 14.64
C SER A 260 -11.84 7.49 13.73
N PHE A 261 -12.67 8.46 14.13
CA PHE A 261 -13.75 9.01 13.30
C PHE A 261 -13.29 10.23 12.52
N GLU A 262 -13.66 10.29 11.24
CA GLU A 262 -13.25 11.37 10.33
C GLU A 262 -13.68 12.76 10.79
N ARG A 263 -14.88 12.87 11.40
CA ARG A 263 -15.38 14.15 11.92
C ARG A 263 -14.53 14.71 13.05
N ALA A 264 -14.06 13.87 13.96
CA ALA A 264 -13.17 14.29 15.04
C ALA A 264 -11.78 14.62 14.52
N MET A 265 -11.24 13.80 13.62
CA MET A 265 -9.92 14.04 13.04
C MET A 265 -9.85 15.35 12.27
N ARG A 266 -10.89 15.70 11.51
CA ARG A 266 -10.97 17.00 10.82
C ARG A 266 -11.00 18.19 11.78
N ALA A 267 -11.59 18.05 12.95
CA ALA A 267 -11.53 19.10 13.97
C ALA A 267 -10.07 19.33 14.40
N VAL A 268 -9.31 18.25 14.54
CA VAL A 268 -7.89 18.35 14.94
C VAL A 268 -7.01 18.86 13.81
N LEU A 269 -7.15 18.33 12.59
CA LEU A 269 -6.31 18.67 11.44
C LEU A 269 -6.71 19.98 10.75
N GLY A 270 -7.95 20.43 10.92
CA GLY A 270 -8.56 21.48 10.11
C GLY A 270 -8.94 20.99 8.72
N GLU A 271 -9.02 21.93 7.77
CA GLU A 271 -9.33 21.64 6.37
C GLU A 271 -8.04 21.59 5.53
N PRO A 272 -7.53 20.40 5.17
CA PRO A 272 -6.43 20.27 4.23
C PRO A 272 -6.91 20.56 2.79
N LYS A 273 -6.05 21.19 1.97
CA LYS A 273 -6.37 21.53 0.58
C LYS A 273 -6.49 20.29 -0.31
N ASP A 274 -5.73 19.25 0.01
CA ASP A 274 -5.71 17.98 -0.71
C ASP A 274 -5.34 16.82 0.24
N PRO A 275 -5.57 15.56 -0.17
CA PRO A 275 -5.23 14.39 0.65
C PRO A 275 -3.72 14.29 0.95
N GLY A 276 -2.86 14.89 0.14
CA GLY A 276 -1.42 14.94 0.41
C GLY A 276 -1.09 15.79 1.64
N GLU A 277 -1.69 16.98 1.74
CA GLU A 277 -1.55 17.86 2.90
C GLU A 277 -2.08 17.22 4.19
N GLU A 278 -3.19 16.48 4.10
CA GLU A 278 -3.72 15.70 5.23
C GLU A 278 -2.67 14.73 5.80
N VAL A 279 -2.03 13.94 4.93
CA VAL A 279 -1.00 12.98 5.36
C VAL A 279 0.24 13.70 5.89
N VAL A 280 0.65 14.81 5.28
CA VAL A 280 1.76 15.63 5.78
C VAL A 280 1.49 16.13 7.20
N ARG A 281 0.28 16.65 7.47
CA ARG A 281 -0.12 17.10 8.81
C ARG A 281 -0.10 15.94 9.81
N LEU A 282 -0.71 14.81 9.46
CA LEU A 282 -0.69 13.59 10.29
C LEU A 282 0.73 13.13 10.60
N THR A 283 1.61 13.05 9.59
CA THR A 283 3.02 12.68 9.77
C THR A 283 3.75 13.68 10.67
N THR A 284 3.45 14.98 10.55
CA THR A 284 4.09 16.02 11.38
C THR A 284 3.66 15.93 12.84
N ILE A 285 2.38 15.65 13.08
CA ILE A 285 1.87 15.38 14.43
C ILE A 285 2.55 14.14 14.99
N TYR A 286 2.58 13.05 14.23
CA TYR A 286 3.19 11.77 14.60
C TYR A 286 4.66 11.91 15.00
N GLU A 287 5.44 12.68 14.24
CA GLU A 287 6.85 12.99 14.54
C GLU A 287 7.05 13.86 15.79
N GLY A 288 5.97 14.42 16.35
CA GLY A 288 6.05 15.32 17.51
C GLY A 288 6.66 16.69 17.18
N ARG A 289 6.32 17.28 16.02
CA ARG A 289 6.86 18.58 15.57
C ARG A 289 5.80 19.71 15.61
N PRO A 290 5.46 20.25 16.79
CA PRO A 290 4.38 21.23 16.95
C PRO A 290 4.65 22.59 16.29
N THR A 291 5.93 22.96 16.07
CA THR A 291 6.34 24.24 15.49
C THR A 291 6.64 24.17 13.99
N ALA A 292 6.38 23.02 13.36
CA ALA A 292 6.63 22.87 11.92
C ALA A 292 5.62 23.68 11.10
N GLU A 293 6.08 24.24 9.98
CA GLU A 293 5.27 25.03 9.05
C GLU A 293 4.07 24.23 8.51
N ASP A 294 4.22 22.91 8.37
CA ASP A 294 3.16 21.96 8.00
C ASP A 294 1.89 22.11 8.86
N LEU A 295 2.01 22.57 10.12
CA LEU A 295 0.90 22.77 11.07
C LEU A 295 0.52 24.24 11.28
N ALA A 296 1.10 25.18 10.54
CA ALA A 296 0.84 26.62 10.71
C ALA A 296 -0.64 26.97 10.43
N ALA A 297 -1.23 26.34 9.41
CA ALA A 297 -2.65 26.51 9.05
C ALA A 297 -3.59 25.51 9.76
N ALA A 298 -3.06 24.65 10.63
CA ALA A 298 -3.85 23.70 11.39
C ALA A 298 -4.39 24.34 12.69
N PRO A 299 -5.54 23.87 13.20
CA PRO A 299 -6.05 24.23 14.52
C PRO A 299 -5.04 23.94 15.63
N ASP A 300 -5.19 24.61 16.77
CA ASP A 300 -4.24 24.49 17.88
C ASP A 300 -4.15 23.08 18.47
N SER A 301 -5.24 22.33 18.43
CA SER A 301 -5.32 20.91 18.74
C SER A 301 -4.25 20.05 18.06
N ALA A 302 -3.90 20.33 16.79
CA ALA A 302 -2.85 19.59 16.10
C ALA A 302 -1.48 19.83 16.76
N ARG A 303 -1.19 21.07 17.16
CA ARG A 303 0.06 21.44 17.84
C ARG A 303 0.09 20.90 19.26
N ARG A 304 -1.03 20.95 19.99
CA ARG A 304 -1.18 20.31 21.31
C ARG A 304 -0.86 18.82 21.24
N LEU A 305 -1.46 18.11 20.28
CA LEU A 305 -1.22 16.68 20.08
C LEU A 305 0.25 16.38 19.73
N ALA A 306 0.84 17.13 18.80
CA ALA A 306 2.25 17.00 18.44
C ALA A 306 3.19 17.25 19.64
N ALA A 307 2.87 18.22 20.49
CA ALA A 307 3.65 18.49 21.70
C ALA A 307 3.59 17.33 22.70
N LYS A 308 2.41 16.70 22.88
CA LYS A 308 2.26 15.51 23.74
C LYS A 308 3.04 14.31 23.18
N PHE A 309 3.03 14.08 21.87
CA PHE A 309 3.83 13.00 21.26
C PHE A 309 5.33 13.26 21.37
N LYS A 310 5.77 14.52 21.26
CA LYS A 310 7.17 14.90 21.54
C LYS A 310 7.58 14.55 22.97
N ALA A 311 6.66 14.67 23.92
CA ALA A 311 6.83 14.28 25.32
C ALA A 311 6.68 12.76 25.56
N LYS A 312 6.51 11.95 24.50
CA LYS A 312 6.30 10.49 24.55
C LYS A 312 5.04 10.06 25.32
N GLY A 313 4.06 10.95 25.44
CA GLY A 313 2.74 10.63 25.99
C GLY A 313 1.77 10.09 24.93
N LEU A 314 0.58 9.72 25.37
CA LEU A 314 -0.55 9.33 24.51
C LEU A 314 -0.28 8.15 23.54
N PRO A 315 0.19 6.99 24.03
CA PRO A 315 0.53 5.86 23.18
C PRO A 315 -0.64 5.32 22.35
N ALA A 316 -1.88 5.35 22.85
CA ALA A 316 -3.05 4.88 22.11
C ALA A 316 -3.38 5.83 20.96
N THR A 317 -3.39 7.14 21.22
CA THR A 317 -3.65 8.13 20.18
C THR A 317 -2.54 8.13 19.13
N HIS A 318 -1.28 7.96 19.55
CA HIS A 318 -0.15 7.81 18.64
C HIS A 318 -0.30 6.59 17.71
N GLY A 319 -0.80 5.46 18.23
CA GLY A 319 -1.16 4.28 17.44
C GLY A 319 -2.28 4.55 16.42
N GLU A 320 -3.32 5.30 16.80
CA GLU A 320 -4.40 5.67 15.88
C GLU A 320 -3.92 6.58 14.73
N ILE A 321 -3.07 7.56 15.03
CA ILE A 321 -2.47 8.42 14.00
C ILE A 321 -1.61 7.59 13.03
N ALA A 322 -0.83 6.63 13.52
CA ALA A 322 -0.10 5.68 12.68
C ALA A 322 -1.03 4.88 11.75
N ALA A 323 -2.10 4.30 12.30
CA ALA A 323 -3.08 3.53 11.53
C ALA A 323 -3.73 4.37 10.42
N ARG A 324 -4.05 5.64 10.71
CA ARG A 324 -4.56 6.59 9.72
C ARG A 324 -3.56 6.93 8.63
N ILE A 325 -2.28 7.17 8.97
CA ILE A 325 -1.22 7.40 7.98
C ILE A 325 -1.15 6.21 7.02
N LEU A 326 -1.10 4.97 7.54
CA LEU A 326 -1.07 3.77 6.71
C LEU A 326 -2.33 3.63 5.83
N THR A 327 -3.50 3.93 6.38
CA THR A 327 -4.76 3.91 5.63
C THR A 327 -4.76 4.93 4.49
N ALA A 328 -4.26 6.13 4.74
CA ALA A 328 -4.17 7.18 3.73
C ALA A 328 -3.13 6.85 2.64
N LEU A 329 -1.99 6.23 2.99
CA LEU A 329 -0.98 5.74 2.04
C LEU A 329 -1.51 4.58 1.17
N ARG A 330 -2.40 3.74 1.71
CA ARG A 330 -3.03 2.64 0.95
C ARG A 330 -4.27 3.10 0.16
N SER A 331 -4.88 4.22 0.54
CA SER A 331 -6.08 4.78 -0.09
C SER A 331 -5.90 4.97 -1.59
N PRO A 332 -6.94 4.71 -2.42
CA PRO A 332 -6.91 4.92 -3.87
C PRO A 332 -7.06 6.39 -4.29
N LYS A 333 -7.14 7.35 -3.35
CA LYS A 333 -7.17 8.78 -3.68
C LYS A 333 -5.77 9.26 -4.07
N ARG A 334 -5.69 10.21 -5.01
CA ARG A 334 -4.44 10.91 -5.37
C ARG A 334 -4.09 11.91 -4.26
N PHE A 335 -2.81 11.99 -3.92
CA PHE A 335 -2.34 13.01 -2.98
C PHE A 335 -2.34 14.41 -3.59
N LYS A 336 -1.93 14.53 -4.86
CA LYS A 336 -1.96 15.80 -5.59
C LYS A 336 -2.79 15.64 -6.86
N PRO A 337 -4.12 15.88 -6.78
CA PRO A 337 -5.04 15.72 -7.91
C PRO A 337 -4.73 16.61 -9.13
N LYS A 338 -3.89 17.65 -8.96
CA LYS A 338 -3.56 18.62 -10.01
C LYS A 338 -2.19 18.39 -10.66
N SER A 339 -1.31 17.58 -10.05
CA SER A 339 0.05 17.37 -10.54
C SER A 339 0.63 16.04 -10.07
N VAL A 340 0.88 15.12 -11.02
CA VAL A 340 1.57 13.85 -10.73
C VAL A 340 3.02 14.07 -10.30
N MET A 341 3.71 15.08 -10.81
CA MET A 341 5.10 15.37 -10.41
C MET A 341 5.19 15.83 -8.95
N GLU A 342 4.26 16.67 -8.49
CA GLU A 342 4.17 17.03 -7.07
C GLU A 342 3.81 15.82 -6.20
N GLU A 343 2.96 14.92 -6.71
CA GLU A 343 2.61 13.69 -6.01
C GLU A 343 3.82 12.77 -5.80
N ILE A 344 4.65 12.63 -6.83
CA ILE A 344 5.89 11.85 -6.81
C ILE A 344 6.88 12.43 -5.79
N ALA A 345 7.12 13.75 -5.83
CA ALA A 345 8.01 14.42 -4.90
C ALA A 345 7.52 14.30 -3.45
N LEU A 346 6.22 14.46 -3.23
CA LEU A 346 5.60 14.30 -1.92
C LEU A 346 5.73 12.86 -1.41
N ALA A 347 5.52 11.85 -2.25
CA ALA A 347 5.63 10.45 -1.86
C ALA A 347 7.02 10.10 -1.32
N ARG A 348 8.09 10.60 -1.96
CA ARG A 348 9.46 10.42 -1.48
C ARG A 348 9.74 11.19 -0.19
N ALA A 349 9.31 12.44 -0.09
CA ALA A 349 9.47 13.22 1.13
C ALA A 349 8.79 12.53 2.33
N LEU A 350 7.58 11.99 2.13
CA LEU A 350 6.88 11.20 3.13
C LEU A 350 7.58 9.88 3.44
N ALA A 351 8.12 9.18 2.45
CA ALA A 351 8.85 7.93 2.68
C ALA A 351 10.07 8.14 3.57
N MET A 352 10.89 9.15 3.27
CA MET A 352 12.07 9.47 4.09
C MET A 352 11.69 9.83 5.53
N ARG A 353 10.65 10.66 5.69
CA ARG A 353 10.13 11.08 7.00
C ARG A 353 9.59 9.91 7.82
N LEU A 354 8.76 9.07 7.21
CA LEU A 354 8.11 7.95 7.91
C LEU A 354 9.07 6.80 8.23
N ILE A 355 10.08 6.57 7.38
CA ILE A 355 11.16 5.61 7.69
C ILE A 355 11.97 6.12 8.90
N ALA A 356 12.32 7.41 8.93
CA ALA A 356 13.03 8.01 10.06
C ALA A 356 12.21 8.02 11.35
N ALA A 357 10.88 8.15 11.24
CA ALA A 357 9.94 8.08 12.35
C ALA A 357 9.42 6.66 12.64
N SER A 358 10.01 5.62 12.03
CA SER A 358 9.54 4.25 12.23
C SER A 358 9.71 3.79 13.70
N GLY A 359 8.83 2.89 14.12
CA GLY A 359 8.77 2.47 15.52
C GLY A 359 7.66 1.45 15.77
N PRO A 360 7.30 1.21 17.06
CA PRO A 360 6.34 0.16 17.43
C PRO A 360 4.98 0.27 16.72
N ASN A 361 4.53 1.51 16.45
CA ASN A 361 3.25 1.78 15.82
C ASN A 361 3.33 1.89 14.28
N LEU A 362 4.50 2.18 13.72
CA LEU A 362 4.77 2.23 12.28
C LEU A 362 5.93 1.29 11.95
N HIS A 363 5.61 0.02 11.76
CA HIS A 363 6.59 -0.99 11.41
C HIS A 363 7.16 -0.74 10.00
N PRO A 364 8.48 -0.89 9.77
CA PRO A 364 9.09 -0.72 8.45
C PRO A 364 8.39 -1.53 7.34
N ASP A 365 8.03 -2.79 7.60
CA ASP A 365 7.36 -3.64 6.61
C ASP A 365 6.00 -3.09 6.16
N ALA A 366 5.21 -2.54 7.10
CA ALA A 366 3.91 -1.96 6.78
C ALA A 366 4.07 -0.68 5.93
N LEU A 367 5.14 0.10 6.17
CA LEU A 367 5.48 1.25 5.36
C LEU A 367 5.93 0.82 3.96
N VAL A 368 6.82 -0.17 3.84
CA VAL A 368 7.28 -0.71 2.55
C VAL A 368 6.09 -1.21 1.73
N GLU A 369 5.17 -1.96 2.34
CA GLU A 369 3.95 -2.44 1.69
C GLU A 369 3.07 -1.27 1.23
N ALA A 370 2.81 -0.28 2.10
CA ALA A 370 1.98 0.87 1.79
C ALA A 370 2.58 1.72 0.65
N PHE A 371 3.89 1.96 0.66
CA PHE A 371 4.59 2.68 -0.40
C PHE A 371 4.69 1.86 -1.69
N THR A 372 4.78 0.54 -1.62
CA THR A 372 4.73 -0.34 -2.79
C THR A 372 3.36 -0.23 -3.47
N HIS A 373 2.27 -0.27 -2.69
CA HIS A 373 0.91 -0.09 -3.22
C HIS A 373 0.71 1.31 -3.83
N ARG A 374 1.20 2.36 -3.16
CA ARG A 374 1.14 3.73 -3.69
C ARG A 374 1.96 3.89 -4.97
N SER A 375 3.18 3.37 -5.00
CA SER A 375 4.08 3.41 -6.16
C SER A 375 3.46 2.73 -7.39
N ALA A 376 2.78 1.60 -7.20
CA ALA A 376 2.09 0.90 -8.28
C ALA A 376 1.02 1.77 -8.97
N ARG A 377 0.37 2.67 -8.21
CA ARG A 377 -0.64 3.60 -8.74
C ARG A 377 -0.04 4.74 -9.54
N LEU A 378 1.16 5.21 -9.18
CA LEU A 378 1.90 6.22 -9.96
C LEU A 378 2.36 5.66 -11.31
N LEU A 379 2.32 4.34 -11.48
CA LEU A 379 2.61 3.62 -12.71
C LEU A 379 1.35 3.17 -13.47
N ALA A 380 0.18 3.73 -13.15
CA ALA A 380 -1.01 3.55 -13.99
C ALA A 380 -0.78 4.25 -15.35
N PRO A 381 -1.26 3.70 -16.48
CA PRO A 381 -1.07 4.29 -17.80
C PRO A 381 -1.45 5.78 -17.86
N GLU A 382 -2.58 6.15 -17.25
CA GLU A 382 -3.08 7.53 -17.23
C GLU A 382 -2.15 8.45 -16.42
N ALA A 383 -1.58 7.95 -15.33
CA ALA A 383 -0.63 8.70 -14.50
C ALA A 383 0.71 8.91 -15.22
N ILE A 384 1.16 7.91 -15.99
CA ILE A 384 2.36 8.01 -16.83
C ILE A 384 2.13 9.04 -17.94
N GLU A 385 1.00 9.00 -18.64
CA GLU A 385 0.66 9.99 -19.67
C GLU A 385 0.61 11.41 -19.08
N GLU A 386 0.02 11.59 -17.91
CA GLU A 386 0.01 12.88 -17.21
C GLU A 386 1.43 13.33 -16.80
N ALA A 387 2.28 12.43 -16.32
CA ALA A 387 3.67 12.74 -15.95
C ALA A 387 4.52 13.17 -17.16
N LEU A 388 4.27 12.58 -18.33
CA LEU A 388 4.95 12.92 -19.58
C LEU A 388 4.40 14.19 -20.23
N LYS A 389 3.22 14.65 -19.83
CA LYS A 389 2.60 15.85 -20.37
C LYS A 389 3.50 17.07 -20.20
N GLY A 390 3.72 17.80 -21.29
CA GLY A 390 4.60 18.98 -21.32
C GLY A 390 6.09 18.65 -21.43
N ALA A 391 6.48 17.40 -21.69
CA ALA A 391 7.79 17.10 -22.24
C ALA A 391 7.84 17.56 -23.72
N GLU A 392 8.83 18.36 -24.08
CA GLU A 392 8.95 18.90 -25.45
C GLU A 392 9.60 17.90 -26.40
N THR A 393 10.48 17.03 -25.88
CA THR A 393 11.23 16.06 -26.68
C THR A 393 11.15 14.64 -26.10
N PRO A 394 11.31 13.59 -26.93
CA PRO A 394 11.40 12.21 -26.45
C PRO A 394 12.52 11.98 -25.43
N ALA A 395 13.60 12.77 -25.50
CA ALA A 395 14.66 12.72 -24.50
C ALA A 395 14.21 13.30 -23.14
N ASP A 396 13.32 14.31 -23.12
CA ASP A 396 12.71 14.81 -21.89
C ASP A 396 11.72 13.79 -21.32
N GLU A 397 10.95 13.12 -22.16
CA GLU A 397 10.06 12.03 -21.73
C GLU A 397 10.85 10.92 -21.02
N LEU A 398 11.96 10.46 -21.62
CA LEU A 398 12.84 9.45 -21.01
C LEU A 398 13.46 9.95 -19.71
N ALA A 399 13.92 11.20 -19.66
CA ALA A 399 14.47 11.79 -18.44
C ALA A 399 13.43 11.83 -17.31
N ARG A 400 12.17 12.18 -17.63
CA ARG A 400 11.06 12.18 -16.67
C ARG A 400 10.78 10.77 -16.17
N LEU A 401 10.66 9.77 -17.04
CA LEU A 401 10.47 8.38 -16.62
C LEU A 401 11.58 7.93 -15.68
N LEU A 402 12.85 8.20 -16.00
CA LEU A 402 13.97 7.84 -15.14
C LEU A 402 13.94 8.60 -13.80
N SER A 403 13.50 9.86 -13.78
CA SER A 403 13.36 10.62 -12.52
C SER A 403 12.27 10.08 -11.60
N MET A 404 11.26 9.38 -12.14
CA MET A 404 10.23 8.73 -11.33
C MET A 404 10.81 7.61 -10.47
N GLU A 405 11.88 6.96 -10.93
CA GLU A 405 12.53 5.84 -10.27
C GLU A 405 12.90 6.14 -8.81
N ASP A 406 13.41 7.35 -8.54
CA ASP A 406 13.87 7.79 -7.22
C ASP A 406 12.78 7.76 -6.14
N ASN A 407 11.53 7.63 -6.55
CA ASN A 407 10.35 7.73 -5.70
C ASN A 407 9.53 6.43 -5.71
N LEU A 408 10.00 5.39 -6.41
CA LEU A 408 9.31 4.11 -6.52
C LEU A 408 9.86 3.09 -5.53
N VAL A 409 8.95 2.53 -4.75
CA VAL A 409 9.23 1.42 -3.83
C VAL A 409 8.70 0.11 -4.43
N GLY A 410 9.48 -0.95 -4.28
CA GLY A 410 9.14 -2.31 -4.73
C GLY A 410 9.75 -2.69 -6.08
N GLU A 411 10.33 -3.89 -6.14
CA GLU A 411 11.03 -4.39 -7.34
C GLU A 411 10.10 -4.47 -8.56
N MET A 412 8.89 -5.00 -8.39
CA MET A 412 7.90 -5.12 -9.47
C MET A 412 7.50 -3.77 -10.07
N ASN A 413 7.42 -2.72 -9.25
CA ASN A 413 7.13 -1.38 -9.73
C ASN A 413 8.29 -0.84 -10.58
N LYS A 414 9.53 -1.11 -10.18
CA LYS A 414 10.72 -0.73 -10.97
C LYS A 414 10.81 -1.49 -12.29
N LYS A 415 10.46 -2.79 -12.31
CA LYS A 415 10.32 -3.57 -13.56
C LYS A 415 9.30 -2.94 -14.51
N LYS A 416 8.15 -2.54 -13.97
CA LYS A 416 7.10 -1.88 -14.74
C LYS A 416 7.53 -0.50 -15.25
N LEU A 417 8.27 0.29 -14.48
CA LEU A 417 8.84 1.55 -14.98
C LEU A 417 9.88 1.29 -16.10
N ALA A 418 10.76 0.31 -15.91
CA ALA A 418 11.75 -0.07 -16.91
C ALA A 418 11.09 -0.52 -18.23
N SER A 419 9.95 -1.22 -18.17
CA SER A 419 9.21 -1.58 -19.39
C SER A 419 8.64 -0.36 -20.12
N TYR A 420 8.17 0.68 -19.41
CA TYR A 420 7.78 1.95 -20.04
C TYR A 420 8.96 2.65 -20.73
N VAL A 421 10.13 2.69 -20.08
CA VAL A 421 11.36 3.26 -20.66
C VAL A 421 11.73 2.51 -21.94
N ARG A 422 11.76 1.17 -21.91
CA ARG A 422 12.04 0.33 -23.09
C ARG A 422 11.02 0.53 -24.21
N ALA A 423 9.74 0.59 -23.87
CA ALA A 423 8.68 0.85 -24.85
C ALA A 423 8.85 2.23 -25.53
N LYS A 424 9.29 3.26 -24.80
CA LYS A 424 9.61 4.57 -25.39
C LYS A 424 10.86 4.55 -26.25
N LEU A 425 11.93 3.88 -25.82
CA LEU A 425 13.15 3.73 -26.63
C LEU A 425 12.87 3.02 -27.96
N ALA A 426 12.03 1.99 -27.95
CA ALA A 426 11.60 1.27 -29.14
C ALA A 426 10.56 2.03 -30.00
N GLY A 427 10.04 3.16 -29.51
CA GLY A 427 9.01 3.93 -30.19
C GLY A 427 9.54 4.70 -31.39
N ASN A 428 8.80 4.66 -32.52
CA ASN A 428 9.18 5.33 -33.76
C ASN A 428 9.45 6.83 -33.59
N ALA A 429 8.64 7.54 -32.78
CA ALA A 429 8.85 8.97 -32.52
C ALA A 429 10.20 9.26 -31.84
N CYS A 430 10.61 8.39 -30.91
CA CYS A 430 11.91 8.51 -30.23
C CYS A 430 13.05 8.25 -31.21
N GLU A 431 12.95 7.18 -32.00
CA GLU A 431 13.94 6.84 -33.02
C GLU A 431 14.15 7.97 -34.04
N VAL A 432 13.06 8.48 -34.61
CA VAL A 432 13.11 9.57 -35.60
C VAL A 432 13.77 10.82 -34.99
N TRP A 433 13.43 11.17 -33.75
CA TRP A 433 13.99 12.33 -33.09
C TRP A 433 15.49 12.17 -32.79
N PHE A 434 15.94 11.02 -32.29
CA PHE A 434 17.37 10.80 -32.03
C PHE A 434 18.19 10.71 -33.33
N CYS A 435 17.64 10.14 -34.40
CA CYS A 435 18.33 10.04 -35.68
C CYS A 435 18.38 11.38 -36.42
N ARG A 436 17.24 12.09 -36.52
CA ARG A 436 17.05 13.24 -37.43
C ARG A 436 16.50 14.51 -36.77
N GLY A 437 16.36 14.52 -35.45
CA GLY A 437 15.85 15.67 -34.71
C GLY A 437 16.80 16.88 -34.72
N PRO A 438 16.45 17.93 -33.96
CA PRO A 438 17.27 19.14 -33.86
C PRO A 438 18.64 18.87 -33.21
N GLY A 439 19.61 19.77 -33.45
CA GLY A 439 20.98 19.69 -32.92
C GLY A 439 21.94 18.86 -33.77
N GLN A 440 23.19 18.72 -33.29
CA GLN A 440 24.18 17.86 -33.94
C GLN A 440 24.00 16.39 -33.53
N PRO A 441 24.28 15.40 -34.40
CA PRO A 441 24.07 14.00 -34.03
C PRO A 441 24.94 13.54 -32.85
N LEU A 442 26.14 14.11 -32.67
CA LEU A 442 26.98 13.88 -31.50
C LEU A 442 26.34 14.38 -30.19
N GLU A 443 25.63 15.51 -30.21
CA GLU A 443 24.93 16.03 -29.04
C GLU A 443 23.75 15.12 -28.65
N ARG A 444 23.03 14.58 -29.66
CA ARG A 444 21.95 13.61 -29.45
C ARG A 444 22.46 12.29 -28.89
N LEU A 445 23.57 11.77 -29.43
CA LEU A 445 24.25 10.57 -28.90
C LEU A 445 24.74 10.77 -27.47
N ALA A 446 25.37 11.90 -27.17
CA ALA A 446 25.79 12.24 -25.81
C ALA A 446 24.61 12.32 -24.84
N ARG A 447 23.48 12.88 -25.29
CA ARG A 447 22.24 12.91 -24.49
C ARG A 447 21.70 11.50 -24.24
N LEU A 448 21.72 10.63 -25.24
CA LEU A 448 21.31 9.23 -25.11
C LEU A 448 22.22 8.46 -24.13
N SER A 449 23.54 8.64 -24.25
CA SER A 449 24.52 8.02 -23.35
C SER A 449 24.34 8.49 -21.90
N ARG A 450 24.10 9.78 -21.66
CA ARG A 450 23.78 10.30 -20.32
C ARG A 450 22.52 9.65 -19.72
N LEU A 451 21.48 9.43 -20.53
CA LEU A 451 20.26 8.76 -20.08
C LEU A 451 20.52 7.29 -19.74
N GLN A 452 21.32 6.57 -20.55
CA GLN A 452 21.71 5.20 -20.28
C GLN A 452 22.54 5.09 -18.98
N THR A 453 23.53 5.98 -18.79
CA THR A 453 24.33 6.04 -17.57
C THR A 453 23.45 6.28 -16.34
N ARG A 454 22.45 7.18 -16.43
CA ARG A 454 21.47 7.39 -15.34
C ARG A 454 20.62 6.15 -15.08
N ALA A 455 20.20 5.43 -16.11
CA ALA A 455 19.42 4.19 -15.95
C ALA A 455 20.26 3.08 -15.28
N LEU A 456 21.53 2.95 -15.64
CA LEU A 456 22.45 1.95 -15.08
C LEU A 456 22.87 2.28 -13.64
N ALA A 457 23.07 3.57 -13.33
CA ALA A 457 23.33 4.05 -11.97
C ALA A 457 22.10 3.97 -11.05
N GLY A 458 20.91 3.78 -11.63
CA GLY A 458 19.67 3.62 -10.88
C GLY A 458 19.63 2.37 -10.00
N THR A 459 18.50 2.19 -9.34
CA THR A 459 18.11 1.09 -8.48
C THR A 459 17.19 0.06 -9.17
N PHE A 460 17.08 0.07 -10.50
CA PHE A 460 16.39 -0.96 -11.29
C PHE A 460 17.00 -2.36 -11.09
N PRO A 461 16.21 -3.44 -11.27
CA PRO A 461 16.74 -4.81 -11.22
C PRO A 461 17.81 -5.07 -12.28
N GLN A 462 18.78 -5.93 -11.98
CA GLN A 462 19.94 -6.15 -12.84
C GLN A 462 19.57 -6.64 -14.25
N ALA A 463 18.55 -7.51 -14.36
CA ALA A 463 18.03 -7.97 -15.66
C ALA A 463 17.48 -6.81 -16.49
N ASP A 464 16.63 -5.95 -15.90
CA ASP A 464 16.07 -4.78 -16.58
C ASP A 464 17.13 -3.73 -16.92
N LYS A 465 18.18 -3.58 -16.09
CA LYS A 465 19.33 -2.72 -16.43
C LYS A 465 20.03 -3.20 -17.71
N GLY A 466 20.26 -4.52 -17.83
CA GLY A 466 20.82 -5.12 -19.04
C GLY A 466 19.95 -4.88 -20.27
N GLU A 467 18.66 -5.20 -20.17
CA GLU A 467 17.70 -5.01 -21.28
C GLU A 467 17.53 -3.52 -21.67
N MET A 468 17.55 -2.60 -20.71
CA MET A 468 17.55 -1.16 -21.00
C MET A 468 18.86 -0.73 -21.67
N ALA A 469 20.01 -1.20 -21.19
CA ALA A 469 21.30 -0.88 -21.79
C ALA A 469 21.36 -1.32 -23.26
N GLU A 470 20.87 -2.52 -23.57
CA GLU A 470 20.73 -3.02 -24.94
C GLU A 470 19.79 -2.16 -25.78
N ALA A 471 18.65 -1.72 -25.22
CA ALA A 471 17.73 -0.84 -25.93
C ALA A 471 18.32 0.55 -26.23
N PHE A 472 19.05 1.14 -25.28
CA PHE A 472 19.79 2.39 -25.47
C PHE A 472 20.88 2.23 -26.54
N ASP A 473 21.65 1.14 -26.49
CA ASP A 473 22.71 0.83 -27.44
C ASP A 473 22.16 0.61 -28.86
N ALA A 474 21.06 -0.14 -29.01
CA ALA A 474 20.40 -0.36 -30.28
C ALA A 474 19.92 0.94 -30.94
N LEU A 475 19.38 1.87 -30.14
CA LEU A 475 19.03 3.20 -30.64
C LEU A 475 20.28 4.01 -31.00
N GLY A 476 21.35 3.93 -30.20
CA GLY A 476 22.65 4.55 -30.49
C GLY A 476 23.23 4.12 -31.83
N LEU A 477 23.19 2.81 -32.13
CA LEU A 477 23.67 2.25 -33.40
C LEU A 477 22.89 2.84 -34.58
N LYS A 478 21.56 2.94 -34.49
CA LYS A 478 20.74 3.57 -35.53
C LYS A 478 21.11 5.03 -35.76
N VAL A 479 21.43 5.78 -34.71
CA VAL A 479 21.89 7.18 -34.82
C VAL A 479 23.27 7.26 -35.48
N LEU A 480 24.18 6.34 -35.15
CA LEU A 480 25.50 6.25 -35.77
C LEU A 480 25.39 5.94 -37.27
N GLU A 481 24.58 4.94 -37.64
CA GLU A 481 24.31 4.56 -39.03
C GLU A 481 23.67 5.71 -39.81
N ALA A 482 22.66 6.38 -39.25
CA ALA A 482 21.98 7.50 -39.91
C ALA A 482 22.87 8.73 -40.10
N SER A 483 23.83 8.97 -39.19
CA SER A 483 24.71 10.13 -39.23
C SER A 483 26.02 9.89 -40.00
N GLY A 484 26.45 8.64 -40.09
CA GLY A 484 27.73 8.22 -40.68
C GLY A 484 28.94 8.84 -39.99
N ILE A 485 28.85 9.18 -38.70
CA ILE A 485 29.93 9.91 -37.98
C ILE A 485 31.21 9.07 -37.92
N ILE A 486 31.09 7.78 -37.58
CA ILE A 486 32.25 6.89 -37.43
C ILE A 486 32.96 6.73 -38.78
N GLU A 487 32.19 6.56 -39.86
CA GLU A 487 32.69 6.48 -41.24
C GLU A 487 33.38 7.78 -41.66
N LYS A 488 32.81 8.95 -41.34
CA LYS A 488 33.41 10.26 -41.64
C LYS A 488 34.73 10.48 -40.90
N ILE A 489 34.83 10.07 -39.64
CA ILE A 489 36.08 10.15 -38.87
C ILE A 489 37.12 9.19 -39.45
N ALA A 490 36.71 7.98 -39.80
CA ALA A 490 37.60 6.99 -40.41
C ALA A 490 38.12 7.44 -41.79
N ALA A 491 37.28 8.09 -42.61
CA ALA A 491 37.62 8.59 -43.94
C ALA A 491 38.26 10.00 -43.95
N SER A 492 38.42 10.63 -42.79
CA SER A 492 39.01 11.96 -42.66
C SER A 492 40.45 11.99 -43.18
N PRO A 493 40.92 13.09 -43.79
CA PRO A 493 42.31 13.24 -44.25
C PRO A 493 43.33 13.34 -43.10
N GLN A 494 42.88 13.28 -41.84
CA GLN A 494 43.73 13.36 -40.66
C GLN A 494 44.67 12.14 -40.53
N PRO A 495 45.85 12.31 -39.89
CA PRO A 495 46.77 11.21 -39.60
C PRO A 495 46.10 10.05 -38.84
N ALA A 496 46.62 8.84 -38.99
CA ALA A 496 46.02 7.61 -38.46
C ALA A 496 45.91 7.64 -36.92
N LEU A 497 46.93 8.14 -36.21
CA LEU A 497 46.87 8.29 -34.75
C LEU A 497 45.81 9.32 -34.32
N SER A 498 45.66 10.40 -35.10
CA SER A 498 44.67 11.45 -34.79
C SER A 498 43.23 10.95 -35.02
N ARG A 499 43.00 10.11 -36.03
CA ARG A 499 41.71 9.42 -36.26
C ARG A 499 41.41 8.38 -35.18
N ALA A 500 42.39 7.56 -34.79
CA ALA A 500 42.25 6.59 -33.72
C ALA A 500 41.95 7.29 -32.38
N GLY A 501 42.68 8.36 -32.06
CA GLY A 501 42.44 9.20 -30.89
C GLY A 501 41.06 9.84 -30.89
N ALA A 502 40.56 10.32 -32.03
CA ALA A 502 39.20 10.87 -32.12
C ALA A 502 38.11 9.83 -31.82
N LEU A 503 38.23 8.60 -32.36
CA LEU A 503 37.30 7.50 -32.07
C LEU A 503 37.34 7.07 -30.60
N LEU A 504 38.54 7.01 -30.00
CA LEU A 504 38.71 6.70 -28.59
C LEU A 504 38.19 7.82 -27.68
N LYS A 505 38.36 9.09 -28.06
CA LYS A 505 37.78 10.24 -27.34
C LYS A 505 36.25 10.17 -27.33
N LEU A 506 35.60 9.78 -28.44
CA LEU A 506 34.15 9.58 -28.47
C LEU A 506 33.68 8.47 -27.50
N ALA A 507 34.41 7.36 -27.43
CA ALA A 507 34.11 6.27 -26.52
C ALA A 507 34.35 6.66 -25.05
N ALA A 508 35.50 7.27 -24.74
CA ALA A 508 35.93 7.56 -23.37
C ALA A 508 35.17 8.74 -22.74
N GLN A 509 34.76 9.73 -23.53
CA GLN A 509 34.08 10.93 -23.01
C GLN A 509 32.56 10.75 -22.83
N GLY A 510 32.06 9.51 -22.83
CA GLY A 510 30.62 9.23 -22.65
C GLY A 510 29.74 9.78 -23.77
N MET A 511 30.29 9.97 -24.98
CA MET A 511 29.51 10.42 -26.13
C MET A 511 28.72 9.28 -26.77
N LEU A 512 29.17 8.03 -26.55
CA LEU A 512 28.54 6.83 -27.07
C LEU A 512 27.85 6.05 -25.94
N PRO A 513 26.71 5.40 -26.21
CA PRO A 513 26.14 4.42 -25.28
C PRO A 513 27.13 3.27 -25.00
N GLN A 514 27.10 2.75 -23.77
CA GLN A 514 27.77 1.52 -23.37
C GLN A 514 27.17 0.34 -24.16
N GLY A 515 28.01 -0.57 -24.63
CA GLY A 515 27.62 -1.68 -25.48
C GLY A 515 28.33 -1.66 -26.84
N ARG A 516 27.63 -2.08 -27.89
CA ARG A 516 28.16 -2.25 -29.24
C ARG A 516 28.60 -0.93 -29.86
N CYS A 517 27.95 0.20 -29.55
CA CYS A 517 28.38 1.53 -30.02
C CYS A 517 29.83 1.82 -29.61
N MET A 518 30.13 1.65 -28.32
CA MET A 518 31.47 1.86 -27.77
C MET A 518 32.46 0.82 -28.31
N SER A 519 32.07 -0.46 -28.34
CA SER A 519 32.92 -1.53 -28.85
C SER A 519 33.26 -1.38 -30.35
N ASP A 520 32.34 -0.90 -31.19
CA ASP A 520 32.63 -0.64 -32.61
C ASP A 520 33.63 0.51 -32.79
N ALA A 521 33.46 1.61 -32.04
CA ALA A 521 34.40 2.72 -32.05
C ALA A 521 35.81 2.29 -31.59
N GLN A 522 35.90 1.51 -30.51
CA GLN A 522 37.16 0.93 -30.03
C GLN A 522 37.79 -0.01 -31.06
N ALA A 523 37.00 -0.95 -31.61
CA ALA A 523 37.51 -1.92 -32.58
C ALA A 523 38.04 -1.24 -33.85
N ARG A 524 37.40 -0.18 -34.32
CA ARG A 524 37.86 0.62 -35.47
C ARG A 524 39.10 1.45 -35.14
N ALA A 525 39.19 2.02 -33.94
CA ALA A 525 40.40 2.71 -33.48
C ALA A 525 41.60 1.75 -33.41
N MET A 526 41.40 0.55 -32.84
CA MET A 526 42.45 -0.48 -32.76
C MET A 526 42.91 -0.95 -34.14
N ARG A 527 41.98 -1.12 -35.09
CA ARG A 527 42.33 -1.41 -36.49
C ARG A 527 43.20 -0.30 -37.10
N LEU A 528 42.89 0.98 -36.86
CA LEU A 528 43.71 2.10 -37.34
C LEU A 528 45.12 2.10 -36.73
N LEU A 529 45.25 1.85 -35.42
CA LEU A 529 46.54 1.75 -34.74
C LEU A 529 47.39 0.58 -35.27
N SER A 530 46.76 -0.56 -35.53
CA SER A 530 47.41 -1.77 -36.05
C SER A 530 47.78 -1.70 -37.55
N SER A 531 47.25 -0.72 -38.29
CA SER A 531 47.50 -0.56 -39.72
C SER A 531 48.95 -0.15 -40.01
N GLU A 532 49.44 -0.40 -41.23
CA GLU A 532 50.80 0.01 -41.63
C GLU A 532 51.01 1.53 -41.49
N MET A 533 49.98 2.32 -41.79
CA MET A 533 50.02 3.77 -41.61
C MET A 533 50.11 4.15 -40.12
N GLY A 534 49.32 3.50 -39.26
CA GLY A 534 49.35 3.73 -37.82
C GLY A 534 50.69 3.38 -37.17
N ARG A 535 51.29 2.24 -37.56
CA ARG A 535 52.62 1.83 -37.08
C ARG A 535 53.74 2.74 -37.54
N ARG A 536 53.70 3.21 -38.79
CA ARG A 536 54.69 4.17 -39.32
C ARG A 536 54.62 5.51 -38.61
N GLU A 537 53.42 6.01 -38.32
CA GLU A 537 53.23 7.25 -37.58
C GLU A 537 53.64 7.11 -36.10
N ALA A 538 53.35 5.97 -35.48
CA ALA A 538 53.77 5.68 -34.11
C ALA A 538 55.31 5.58 -33.93
N ALA A 539 56.03 5.24 -35.00
CA ALA A 539 57.50 5.19 -34.99
C ALA A 539 58.17 6.58 -35.09
N MET A 540 57.40 7.65 -35.33
CA MET A 540 57.93 9.01 -35.41
C MET A 540 58.14 9.62 -34.00
N PRO A 541 59.25 10.32 -33.74
CA PRO A 541 59.54 10.91 -32.42
C PRO A 541 58.49 11.92 -31.95
N GLU A 542 57.88 12.66 -32.89
CA GLU A 542 56.87 13.69 -32.65
C GLU A 542 55.50 13.11 -32.20
N SER A 543 55.30 11.79 -32.32
CA SER A 543 54.04 11.11 -31.99
C SER A 543 53.93 10.67 -30.53
N ALA A 544 55.00 10.80 -29.73
CA ALA A 544 55.06 10.30 -28.35
C ALA A 544 53.95 10.85 -27.45
N GLN A 545 53.64 12.15 -27.54
CA GLN A 545 52.59 12.79 -26.74
C GLN A 545 51.18 12.28 -27.11
N LYS A 546 50.91 12.09 -28.41
CA LYS A 546 49.63 11.55 -28.88
C LYS A 546 49.45 10.08 -28.50
N LEU A 547 50.53 9.30 -28.51
CA LEU A 547 50.50 7.91 -28.05
C LEU A 547 50.22 7.81 -26.55
N GLN A 548 50.78 8.71 -25.73
CA GLN A 548 50.44 8.81 -24.31
C GLN A 548 48.97 9.17 -24.10
N GLU A 549 48.41 10.12 -24.85
CA GLU A 549 46.98 10.44 -24.80
C GLU A 549 46.10 9.23 -25.17
N ILE A 550 46.48 8.51 -26.23
CA ILE A 550 45.74 7.30 -26.68
C ILE A 550 45.82 6.19 -25.62
N GLN A 551 46.98 5.99 -25.00
CA GLN A 551 47.15 5.02 -23.92
C GLN A 551 46.30 5.37 -22.69
N ALA A 552 46.23 6.65 -22.32
CA ALA A 552 45.36 7.11 -21.24
C ALA A 552 43.88 6.84 -21.55
N LEU A 553 43.41 7.19 -22.76
CA LEU A 553 42.04 6.93 -23.18
C LEU A 553 41.70 5.43 -23.24
N MET A 554 42.66 4.58 -23.59
CA MET A 554 42.48 3.12 -23.56
C MET A 554 42.42 2.58 -22.13
N ALA A 555 43.19 3.16 -21.20
CA ALA A 555 43.13 2.81 -19.78
C ALA A 555 41.77 3.18 -19.17
N ASP A 556 41.24 4.36 -19.49
CA ASP A 556 39.91 4.82 -19.04
C ASP A 556 38.75 3.93 -19.57
N LEU A 557 38.98 3.25 -20.70
CA LEU A 557 38.03 2.36 -21.35
C LEU A 557 38.17 0.90 -20.94
N ALA A 558 39.20 0.56 -20.16
CA ALA A 558 39.36 -0.79 -19.64
C ALA A 558 38.29 -1.05 -18.57
N PRO A 559 37.63 -2.24 -18.56
CA PRO A 559 36.64 -2.54 -17.56
C PRO A 559 37.29 -2.50 -16.17
N GLU A 560 36.82 -1.62 -15.28
CA GLU A 560 37.19 -1.67 -13.86
C GLU A 560 36.93 -3.08 -13.35
N HIS A 561 37.99 -3.81 -12.98
CA HIS A 561 37.86 -4.90 -12.03
C HIS A 561 37.37 -4.30 -10.71
N ARG A 562 36.04 -4.18 -10.55
CA ARG A 562 35.46 -4.07 -9.22
C ARG A 562 35.75 -5.38 -8.52
N LEU A 563 36.78 -5.38 -7.70
CA LEU A 563 36.89 -6.28 -6.58
C LEU A 563 35.65 -6.02 -5.72
N GLU A 564 34.64 -6.89 -5.83
CA GLU A 564 33.64 -7.01 -4.79
C GLU A 564 34.38 -7.38 -3.50
N PRO A 565 34.08 -6.76 -2.35
CA PRO A 565 34.58 -7.28 -1.09
C PRO A 565 33.96 -8.68 -0.94
N GLU A 566 34.81 -9.69 -0.85
CA GLU A 566 34.41 -11.04 -0.48
C GLU A 566 33.55 -10.91 0.78
N ALA A 567 32.29 -11.34 0.67
CA ALA A 567 31.45 -11.55 1.82
C ALA A 567 32.16 -12.59 2.68
N GLU A 568 32.72 -12.15 3.80
CA GLU A 568 33.21 -13.06 4.84
C GLU A 568 32.05 -13.98 5.20
N SER A 569 32.21 -15.24 4.80
CA SER A 569 31.37 -16.33 5.23
C SER A 569 31.64 -16.54 6.72
N GLU A 570 30.80 -15.95 7.58
CA GLU A 570 30.60 -16.46 8.93
C GLU A 570 29.93 -17.83 8.83
N ALA A 571 30.76 -18.86 8.73
CA ALA A 571 30.41 -20.23 9.04
C ALA A 571 31.53 -20.84 9.90
N ASP A 572 31.10 -21.32 11.07
CA ASP A 572 31.77 -22.30 11.93
C ASP A 572 32.97 -21.85 12.76
N ALA A 573 32.66 -21.28 13.92
CA ALA A 573 33.45 -21.50 15.14
C ALA A 573 32.58 -21.33 16.40
N ASP A 574 31.66 -22.28 16.64
CA ASP A 574 31.14 -22.51 18.00
C ASP A 574 31.15 -24.02 18.28
N GLY A 575 32.32 -24.46 18.71
CA GLY A 575 32.60 -25.77 19.26
C GLY A 575 33.70 -25.67 20.31
N GLU A 576 33.30 -25.79 21.56
CA GLU A 576 34.08 -26.20 22.74
C GLU A 576 34.93 -25.14 23.49
N GLY A 577 34.47 -24.80 24.71
CA GLY A 577 35.28 -25.14 25.89
C GLY A 577 35.58 -24.06 26.93
N VAL A 578 34.91 -24.22 28.08
CA VAL A 578 35.43 -24.05 29.46
C VAL A 578 35.57 -22.63 30.05
N ALA A 579 34.59 -22.24 30.87
CA ALA A 579 34.70 -22.04 32.34
C ALA A 579 33.38 -21.50 32.92
#